data_AF-A0A397VAM7-F1
#
_entry.id   AF-A0A397VAM7-F1
#
_cell.length_a   1.000
_cell.length_b   1.000
_cell.length_c   1.000
_cell.angle_alpha   90.00
_cell.angle_beta   90.00
_cell.angle_gamma   90.00
#
_symmetry.space_group_name_H-M   'P 1'
#
loop_
_entity.id
_entity.type
_entity.pdbx_description
1 polymer ?
#
loop_
_entity_poly.entity_id
_entity_poly.type
_entity_poly.pdbx_seq_one_letter_code
_entity_poly.pdbx_strand_id
1 'polypeptide(L)'
;MKIMNKNFTFIFMLLSIFSIVKANAPWEDCSIEGISTLAFDVQFSPDPITKPGKDVTTFTANGGIIRSNGTSQGSSHGDVFSKYALIHVDYVSSIEGGNQASFKFPVPSGNKDFSMQFHIATPFSTHQYHILRFSLWDMDEHIGCVRFVRNSFQN
;
A
#
# COMPACT_ATOMS: atom_id res chain seq x y z
N MET A 1 -27.48 44.97 -6.19
CA MET A 1 -27.89 43.55 -6.20
C MET A 1 -26.68 42.70 -6.58
N LYS A 2 -26.27 41.81 -5.66
CA LYS A 2 -25.19 40.78 -5.67
C LYS A 2 -23.78 41.18 -6.13
N ILE A 3 -22.95 41.50 -5.13
CA ILE A 3 -21.48 41.36 -5.17
C ILE A 3 -21.18 39.86 -5.35
N MET A 4 -20.60 39.47 -6.48
CA MET A 4 -20.13 38.10 -6.70
C MET A 4 -18.93 37.83 -5.77
N ASN A 5 -19.11 36.89 -4.86
CA ASN A 5 -18.10 36.41 -3.93
C ASN A 5 -16.99 35.66 -4.70
N LYS A 6 -15.88 36.35 -4.99
CA LYS A 6 -14.70 35.78 -5.67
C LYS A 6 -13.95 34.72 -4.85
N ASN A 7 -14.32 34.51 -3.59
CA ASN A 7 -13.65 33.54 -2.71
C ASN A 7 -14.21 32.11 -2.83
N PHE A 8 -15.27 31.90 -3.61
CA PHE A 8 -15.89 30.57 -3.71
C PHE A 8 -15.19 29.63 -4.69
N THR A 9 -14.30 30.15 -5.55
CA THR A 9 -13.59 29.33 -6.55
C THR A 9 -12.30 28.71 -5.99
N PHE A 10 -11.74 29.25 -4.90
CA PHE A 10 -10.46 28.77 -4.33
C PHE A 10 -10.59 27.54 -3.41
N ILE A 11 -11.79 27.28 -2.86
CA ILE A 11 -12.00 26.18 -1.91
C ILE A 11 -12.13 24.82 -2.63
N PHE A 12 -12.59 24.80 -3.88
CA PHE A 12 -12.74 23.56 -4.65
C PHE A 12 -11.44 23.03 -5.27
N MET A 13 -10.37 23.83 -5.31
CA MET A 13 -9.06 23.41 -5.83
C MET A 13 -8.20 22.64 -4.80
N LEU A 14 -8.59 22.60 -3.52
CA LEU A 14 -7.84 21.90 -2.46
C LEU A 14 -8.24 20.43 -2.26
N LEU A 15 -9.25 19.94 -2.98
CA LEU A 15 -9.76 18.56 -2.85
C LEU A 15 -9.21 17.60 -3.92
N SER A 16 -8.35 18.08 -4.82
CA SER A 16 -7.78 17.25 -5.86
C SER A 16 -6.49 16.56 -5.39
N ILE A 17 -6.58 15.22 -5.32
CA ILE A 17 -5.48 14.25 -5.37
C ILE A 17 -4.70 14.08 -4.05
N PHE A 18 -5.33 13.45 -3.06
CA PHE A 18 -4.59 12.74 -2.01
C PHE A 18 -4.83 11.25 -2.21
N SER A 19 -3.80 10.50 -2.59
CA SER A 19 -3.78 9.05 -2.37
C SER A 19 -3.89 8.84 -0.86
N ILE A 20 -4.96 8.19 -0.38
CA ILE A 20 -5.17 7.95 1.05
C ILE A 20 -4.48 6.65 1.39
N VAL A 21 -3.16 6.69 1.42
CA VAL A 21 -2.36 5.60 1.93
C VAL A 21 -2.35 5.73 3.46
N LYS A 22 -2.64 4.65 4.19
CA LYS A 22 -2.63 4.62 5.65
C LYS A 22 -2.04 3.30 6.12
N ALA A 23 -1.37 3.28 7.26
CA ALA A 23 -0.76 2.08 7.77
C ALA A 23 -0.42 2.23 9.26
N ASN A 24 -0.03 1.16 9.96
CA ASN A 24 0.53 1.28 11.31
C ASN A 24 1.73 2.26 11.30
N ALA A 25 1.74 3.29 12.15
CA ALA A 25 2.88 4.19 12.23
C ALA A 25 4.13 3.49 12.83
N PRO A 26 5.37 3.87 12.42
CA PRO A 26 5.69 4.73 11.29
C PRO A 26 5.64 3.97 9.96
N TRP A 27 5.07 4.62 8.94
CA TRP A 27 4.98 4.12 7.56
C TRP A 27 5.34 5.24 6.58
N GLU A 28 5.76 4.86 5.38
CA GLU A 28 6.08 5.76 4.27
C GLU A 28 5.33 5.31 3.01
N ASP A 29 4.78 6.28 2.27
CA ASP A 29 4.28 6.02 0.92
C ASP A 29 5.47 5.81 -0.02
N CYS A 30 5.50 4.66 -0.71
CA CYS A 30 6.52 4.32 -1.70
C CYS A 30 5.92 4.15 -3.10
N SER A 31 4.71 4.65 -3.31
CA SER A 31 4.03 4.58 -4.59
C SER A 31 4.82 5.40 -5.60
N ILE A 32 5.13 4.81 -6.75
CA ILE A 32 5.73 5.53 -7.86
C ILE A 32 4.61 6.39 -8.45
N GLU A 33 4.80 7.70 -8.59
CA GLU A 33 3.81 8.57 -9.21
C GLU A 33 3.45 8.05 -10.60
N GLY A 34 2.17 7.66 -10.78
CA GLY A 34 1.74 7.14 -12.07
C GLY A 34 0.52 6.24 -11.97
N ILE A 35 -0.65 6.88 -12.05
CA ILE A 35 -1.93 6.30 -12.49
C ILE A 35 -2.73 5.56 -11.39
N SER A 36 -3.95 6.06 -11.19
CA SER A 36 -4.93 5.69 -10.17
C SER A 36 -4.58 6.21 -8.77
N THR A 37 -5.26 7.26 -8.31
CA THR A 37 -5.35 7.54 -6.87
C THR A 37 -5.93 6.29 -6.19
N LEU A 38 -5.28 5.69 -5.22
CA LEU A 38 -5.87 4.59 -4.46
C LEU A 38 -5.90 4.93 -2.98
N ALA A 39 -6.85 4.31 -2.30
CA ALA A 39 -6.67 4.01 -0.90
C ALA A 39 -5.96 2.65 -0.84
N PHE A 40 -4.77 2.60 -0.24
CA PHE A 40 -4.13 1.34 0.12
C PHE A 40 -3.73 1.43 1.59
N ASP A 41 -4.34 0.57 2.39
CA ASP A 41 -4.18 0.57 3.84
C ASP A 41 -3.72 -0.79 4.33
N VAL A 42 -2.59 -0.82 5.05
CA VAL A 42 -2.04 -2.05 5.61
C VAL A 42 -1.90 -1.91 7.12
N GLN A 43 -2.65 -2.75 7.82
CA GLN A 43 -2.64 -2.83 9.28
C GLN A 43 -2.11 -4.20 9.73
N PHE A 44 -1.44 -4.27 10.87
CA PHE A 44 -0.92 -5.53 11.42
C PHE A 44 -0.96 -5.59 12.94
N SER A 45 -1.02 -6.82 13.45
CA SER A 45 -0.85 -7.16 14.87
C SER A 45 -0.41 -8.62 15.04
N PRO A 46 0.58 -8.94 15.88
CA PRO A 46 1.52 -8.02 16.55
C PRO A 46 2.39 -7.25 15.53
N ASP A 47 3.29 -6.34 15.96
CA ASP A 47 4.26 -5.76 15.03
C ASP A 47 5.09 -6.91 14.45
N PRO A 48 5.11 -7.11 13.10
CA PRO A 48 5.77 -8.25 12.48
C PRO A 48 7.27 -8.31 12.70
N ILE A 49 7.83 -7.26 13.29
CA ILE A 49 9.25 -7.02 13.43
C ILE A 49 9.69 -7.42 14.85
N THR A 50 9.10 -8.47 15.39
CA THR A 50 9.70 -9.14 16.55
C THR A 50 11.04 -9.77 16.13
N LYS A 51 11.93 -9.93 17.11
CA LYS A 51 13.19 -10.69 16.98
C LYS A 51 13.02 -11.97 16.14
N PRO A 52 14.06 -12.46 15.43
CA PRO A 52 14.00 -13.71 14.65
C PRO A 52 13.28 -14.84 15.38
N GLY A 53 12.29 -15.48 14.75
CA GLY A 53 11.45 -16.46 15.45
C GLY A 53 10.46 -17.21 14.57
N LYS A 54 9.57 -17.99 15.20
CA LYS A 54 8.44 -18.68 14.56
C LYS A 54 7.13 -17.90 14.70
N ASP A 55 7.23 -16.64 15.12
CA ASP A 55 6.06 -15.81 15.34
C ASP A 55 5.36 -15.55 14.00
N VAL A 56 4.04 -15.66 14.03
CA VAL A 56 3.19 -15.44 12.86
C VAL A 56 2.48 -14.11 13.05
N THR A 57 2.63 -13.23 12.08
CA THR A 57 1.94 -11.95 12.08
C THR A 57 0.75 -11.98 11.14
N THR A 58 -0.37 -11.42 11.61
CA THR A 58 -1.55 -11.22 10.80
C THR A 58 -1.55 -9.81 10.24
N PHE A 59 -1.66 -9.73 8.93
CA PHE A 59 -1.82 -8.49 8.20
C PHE A 59 -3.26 -8.38 7.73
N THR A 60 -3.83 -7.19 7.85
CA THR A 60 -5.08 -6.79 7.20
C THR A 60 -4.71 -5.76 6.15
N ALA A 61 -4.96 -6.09 4.89
CA ALA A 61 -4.78 -5.17 3.78
C ALA A 61 -6.16 -4.79 3.23
N ASN A 62 -6.39 -3.49 3.14
CA ASN A 62 -7.55 -2.90 2.49
C ASN A 62 -7.06 -2.09 1.30
N GLY A 63 -7.80 -2.12 0.20
CA GLY A 63 -7.50 -1.25 -0.92
C GLY A 63 -8.70 -0.98 -1.77
N GLY A 64 -8.68 0.13 -2.49
CA GLY A 64 -9.76 0.55 -3.36
C GLY A 64 -9.29 1.46 -4.46
N ILE A 65 -9.80 1.23 -5.67
CA ILE A 65 -9.50 2.04 -6.85
C ILE A 65 -10.27 3.37 -6.74
N ILE A 66 -9.57 4.49 -6.55
CA ILE A 66 -10.17 5.83 -6.53
C ILE A 66 -9.90 6.52 -7.87
N ARG A 67 -10.94 6.85 -8.63
CA ARG A 67 -10.76 7.67 -9.83
C ARG A 67 -10.74 9.14 -9.44
N SER A 68 -9.62 9.82 -9.69
CA SER A 68 -9.47 11.25 -9.42
C SER A 68 -10.35 12.15 -10.29
N ASN A 69 -11.01 11.63 -11.35
CA ASN A 69 -11.92 12.44 -12.17
C ASN A 69 -13.01 11.67 -12.96
N GLY A 70 -13.40 10.47 -12.53
CA GLY A 70 -14.46 9.68 -13.18
C GLY A 70 -14.13 9.13 -14.58
N THR A 71 -12.98 9.48 -15.16
CA THR A 71 -12.48 8.95 -16.44
C THR A 71 -11.48 7.82 -16.22
N SER A 72 -11.58 6.75 -17.00
CA SER A 72 -10.68 5.60 -17.02
C SER A 72 -9.31 5.90 -17.64
N GLN A 73 -8.84 7.15 -17.56
CA GLN A 73 -7.62 7.55 -18.25
C GLN A 73 -6.39 7.06 -17.50
N GLY A 74 -5.99 5.81 -17.81
CA GLY A 74 -4.61 5.38 -17.69
C GLY A 74 -4.40 3.94 -17.24
N SER A 75 -5.34 3.31 -16.54
CA SER A 75 -5.09 1.99 -15.94
C SER A 75 -5.49 0.82 -16.85
N SER A 76 -4.52 -0.01 -17.22
CA SER A 76 -4.69 -1.26 -17.98
C SER A 76 -5.59 -2.28 -17.26
N HIS A 77 -5.76 -2.16 -15.94
CA HIS A 77 -6.59 -3.04 -15.13
C HIS A 77 -8.09 -2.66 -15.06
N GLY A 78 -8.50 -1.48 -15.54
CA GLY A 78 -9.90 -1.06 -15.56
C GLY A 78 -10.47 -0.53 -14.22
N ASP A 79 -11.74 -0.84 -13.93
CA ASP A 79 -12.50 -0.35 -12.74
C ASP A 79 -12.49 -1.29 -11.53
N VAL A 80 -11.97 -2.49 -11.72
CA VAL A 80 -11.96 -3.57 -10.74
C VAL A 80 -10.61 -4.25 -10.79
N PHE A 81 -10.23 -4.89 -9.69
CA PHE A 81 -9.01 -5.71 -9.68
C PHE A 81 -9.16 -6.89 -10.64
N SER A 82 -8.16 -7.12 -11.47
CA SER A 82 -8.09 -8.25 -12.37
C SER A 82 -7.76 -9.54 -11.61
N LYS A 83 -7.83 -10.68 -12.29
CA LYS A 83 -7.38 -11.97 -11.72
C LYS A 83 -5.87 -12.06 -11.49
N TYR A 84 -5.11 -11.07 -11.94
CA TYR A 84 -3.66 -10.96 -11.80
C TYR A 84 -3.25 -9.95 -10.72
N ALA A 85 -4.23 -9.36 -10.01
CA ALA A 85 -3.95 -8.45 -8.91
C ALA A 85 -3.30 -9.18 -7.73
N LEU A 86 -2.16 -8.66 -7.27
CA LEU A 86 -1.32 -9.26 -6.24
C LEU A 86 -0.84 -8.19 -5.25
N ILE A 87 -0.86 -8.53 -3.97
CA ILE A 87 -0.05 -7.84 -2.96
C ILE A 87 1.28 -8.58 -2.85
N HIS A 88 2.36 -7.88 -3.17
CA HIS A 88 3.73 -8.30 -2.91
C HIS A 88 4.15 -7.81 -1.53
N VAL A 89 4.68 -8.71 -0.70
CA VAL A 89 5.22 -8.38 0.63
C VAL A 89 6.69 -8.72 0.64
N ASP A 90 7.54 -7.70 0.66
CA ASP A 90 9.00 -7.84 0.63
C ASP A 90 9.60 -7.48 1.99
N TYR A 91 10.45 -8.36 2.51
CA TYR A 91 11.36 -8.07 3.61
C TYR A 91 12.74 -7.78 3.01
N VAL A 92 13.22 -6.55 3.15
CA VAL A 92 14.48 -6.08 2.55
C VAL A 92 15.44 -5.67 3.67
N SER A 93 16.60 -6.32 3.77
CA SER A 93 17.71 -5.83 4.62
C SER A 93 18.22 -4.48 4.08
N SER A 94 18.85 -3.64 4.91
CA SER A 94 19.31 -2.25 4.61
C SER A 94 20.01 -1.95 3.29
N ILE A 95 20.38 -2.95 2.52
CA ILE A 95 20.91 -2.86 1.16
C ILE A 95 19.80 -3.33 0.22
N GLU A 96 19.20 -2.40 -0.54
CA GLU A 96 18.30 -2.76 -1.64
C GLU A 96 19.03 -3.75 -2.56
N GLY A 97 18.51 -4.98 -2.67
CA GLY A 97 19.17 -6.11 -3.36
C GLY A 97 19.82 -7.18 -2.46
N GLY A 98 19.74 -7.05 -1.13
CA GLY A 98 20.13 -8.09 -0.17
C GLY A 98 19.10 -9.24 -0.02
N ASN A 99 19.24 -10.06 1.03
CA ASN A 99 18.35 -11.19 1.32
C ASN A 99 16.88 -10.75 1.33
N GLN A 100 16.15 -11.10 0.27
CA GLN A 100 14.76 -10.75 0.07
C GLN A 100 13.88 -11.97 0.32
N ALA A 101 13.11 -11.95 1.40
CA ALA A 101 11.94 -12.81 1.48
C ALA A 101 10.77 -12.06 0.83
N SER A 102 10.18 -12.66 -0.21
CA SER A 102 9.06 -12.06 -0.93
C SER A 102 7.87 -13.02 -0.92
N PHE A 103 6.71 -12.51 -0.54
CA PHE A 103 5.45 -13.24 -0.50
C PHE A 103 4.45 -12.58 -1.46
N LYS A 104 3.56 -13.39 -2.04
CA LYS A 104 2.54 -12.90 -2.97
C LYS A 104 1.18 -13.37 -2.50
N PHE A 105 0.24 -12.43 -2.40
CA PHE A 105 -1.14 -12.72 -2.00
C PHE A 105 -2.11 -12.25 -3.08
N PRO A 106 -2.97 -13.13 -3.61
CA PRO A 106 -3.95 -12.75 -4.62
C PRO A 106 -5.03 -11.85 -4.04
N VAL A 107 -5.27 -10.72 -4.70
CA VAL A 107 -6.38 -9.82 -4.38
C VAL A 107 -7.67 -10.39 -4.98
N PRO A 108 -8.81 -10.33 -4.25
CA PRO A 108 -10.11 -10.73 -4.80
C PRO A 108 -10.47 -9.98 -6.10
N SER A 109 -10.44 -10.69 -7.22
CA SER A 109 -10.74 -10.12 -8.54
C SER A 109 -12.21 -9.76 -8.72
N GLY A 110 -12.49 -8.81 -9.62
CA GLY A 110 -13.84 -8.43 -10.02
C GLY A 110 -14.50 -7.41 -9.09
N ASN A 111 -13.82 -7.00 -8.02
CA ASN A 111 -14.28 -5.97 -7.10
C ASN A 111 -13.43 -4.71 -7.25
N LYS A 112 -14.06 -3.56 -7.01
CA LYS A 112 -13.38 -2.26 -6.96
C LYS A 112 -12.58 -2.06 -5.67
N ASP A 113 -13.08 -2.65 -4.59
CA ASP A 113 -12.53 -2.57 -3.25
C ASP A 113 -12.23 -3.98 -2.75
N PHE A 114 -11.21 -4.11 -1.92
CA PHE A 114 -10.90 -5.36 -1.22
C PHE A 114 -10.59 -5.10 0.26
N SER A 115 -10.86 -6.13 1.05
CA SER A 115 -10.34 -6.29 2.40
C SER A 115 -9.93 -7.74 2.54
N MET A 116 -8.68 -7.98 2.89
CA MET A 116 -8.16 -9.34 3.03
C MET A 116 -7.20 -9.44 4.20
N GLN A 117 -7.13 -10.64 4.77
CA GLN A 117 -6.16 -10.99 5.79
C GLN A 117 -5.21 -12.05 5.27
N PHE A 118 -3.95 -11.93 5.64
CA PHE A 118 -2.95 -12.94 5.36
C PHE A 118 -1.93 -13.03 6.49
N HIS A 119 -1.33 -14.20 6.59
CA HIS A 119 -0.41 -14.54 7.67
C HIS A 119 0.97 -14.78 7.08
N ILE A 120 1.97 -14.13 7.68
CA ILE A 120 3.37 -14.35 7.33
C ILE A 120 4.09 -14.77 8.60
N ALA A 121 4.74 -15.93 8.53
CA ALA A 121 5.76 -16.28 9.51
C ALA A 121 6.96 -15.39 9.23
N THR A 122 7.30 -14.50 10.17
CA THR A 122 8.34 -13.50 9.92
C THR A 122 9.65 -14.22 9.59
N PRO A 123 10.29 -13.92 8.45
CA PRO A 123 11.60 -14.50 8.16
C PRO A 123 12.59 -14.10 9.25
N PHE A 124 13.59 -14.97 9.48
CA PHE A 124 14.68 -14.85 10.45
C PHE A 124 15.62 -13.66 10.19
N SER A 125 15.11 -12.44 9.94
CA SER A 125 15.95 -11.29 9.65
C SER A 125 16.93 -11.10 10.80
N THR A 126 18.19 -11.44 10.58
CA THR A 126 19.28 -11.26 11.55
C THR A 126 19.74 -9.81 11.63
N HIS A 127 19.20 -8.94 10.77
CA HIS A 127 19.60 -7.54 10.66
C HIS A 127 18.56 -6.63 11.33
N GLN A 128 19.07 -5.75 12.20
CA GLN A 128 18.26 -4.79 12.94
C GLN A 128 17.61 -3.75 12.04
N TYR A 129 18.30 -3.34 10.97
CA TYR A 129 17.72 -2.50 9.93
C TYR A 129 17.07 -3.34 8.85
N HIS A 130 15.79 -3.11 8.62
CA HIS A 130 15.05 -3.74 7.54
C HIS A 130 13.82 -2.91 7.15
N ILE A 131 13.36 -3.17 5.95
CA ILE A 131 12.20 -2.54 5.33
C ILE A 131 11.19 -3.65 5.06
N LEU A 132 9.99 -3.50 5.59
CA LEU A 132 8.84 -4.29 5.18
C LEU A 132 8.04 -3.48 4.17
N ARG A 133 8.00 -3.93 2.91
CA ARG A 133 7.32 -3.23 1.81
C ARG A 133 6.13 -4.04 1.32
N PHE A 134 4.98 -3.39 1.18
CA PHE A 134 3.79 -3.91 0.54
C PHE A 134 3.58 -3.16 -0.76
N SER A 135 3.57 -3.88 -1.87
CA SER A 135 3.29 -3.31 -3.19
C SER A 135 2.07 -4.01 -3.79
N LEU A 136 1.04 -3.23 -4.08
CA LEU A 136 -0.13 -3.67 -4.83
C LEU A 136 0.19 -3.54 -6.32
N TRP A 137 0.10 -4.65 -7.03
CA TRP A 137 0.26 -4.74 -8.47
C TRP A 137 -1.01 -5.31 -9.09
N ASP A 138 -1.37 -4.85 -10.27
CA ASP A 138 -2.34 -5.53 -11.11
C ASP A 138 -1.87 -5.47 -12.56
N MET A 139 -1.81 -6.63 -13.21
CA MET A 139 -1.14 -6.79 -14.50
C MET A 139 0.32 -6.30 -14.40
N ASP A 140 0.70 -5.31 -15.21
CA ASP A 140 2.04 -4.69 -15.22
C ASP A 140 2.04 -3.32 -14.53
N GLU A 141 0.94 -2.95 -13.84
CA GLU A 141 0.81 -1.68 -13.15
C GLU A 141 1.11 -1.79 -11.67
N HIS A 142 2.01 -0.92 -11.22
CA HIS A 142 2.25 -0.68 -9.80
C HIS A 142 1.21 0.32 -9.30
N ILE A 143 0.30 -0.17 -8.48
CA ILE A 143 -0.94 0.51 -8.13
C ILE A 143 -0.76 1.27 -6.81
N GLY A 144 -0.16 0.66 -5.81
CA GLY A 144 0.09 1.35 -4.53
C GLY A 144 1.20 0.69 -3.74
N CYS A 145 1.85 1.46 -2.87
CA CYS A 145 2.94 0.96 -2.05
C CYS A 145 3.01 1.61 -0.69
N VAL A 146 3.11 0.79 0.35
CA VAL A 146 3.49 1.21 1.70
C VAL A 146 4.74 0.50 2.13
N ARG A 147 5.63 1.22 2.80
CA ARG A 147 6.78 0.61 3.46
C ARG A 147 6.88 1.01 4.92
N PHE A 148 7.36 0.08 5.72
CA PHE A 148 7.64 0.24 7.14
C PHE A 148 9.13 0.07 7.33
N VAL A 149 9.83 1.19 7.50
CA VAL A 149 11.26 1.20 7.81
C VAL A 149 11.43 0.99 9.32
N ARG A 150 12.33 0.08 9.71
CA ARG A 150 12.74 -0.11 11.10
C ARG A 150 14.25 -0.13 11.20
N ASN A 151 14.75 0.58 12.20
CA ASN A 151 16.18 0.65 12.52
C ASN A 151 16.60 -0.33 13.63
N SER A 152 15.63 -1.01 14.25
CA SER A 152 15.83 -2.00 15.30
C SER A 152 14.69 -3.03 15.33
N PHE A 153 14.95 -4.20 15.91
CA PHE A 153 13.86 -5.10 16.31
C PHE A 153 12.92 -4.40 17.28
N GLN A 154 11.62 -4.70 17.17
CA GLN A 154 10.61 -4.25 18.10
C GLN A 154 10.45 -5.33 19.18
N ASN A 155 10.26 -4.90 20.44
CA ASN A 155 10.05 -5.78 21.58
C ASN A 155 8.57 -6.00 21.85
#